data_AF-A0A1C4VJ67-F1
#
_entry.id   AF-A0A1C4VJ67-F1
#
_cell.length_a   1.000
_cell.length_b   1.000
_cell.length_c   1.000
_cell.angle_alpha   90.00
_cell.angle_beta   90.00
_cell.angle_gamma   90.00
#
_symmetry.space_group_name_H-M   'P 1'
#
loop_
_entity.id
_entity.type
_entity.pdbx_description
1 polymer ?
#
loop_
_entity_poly.entity_id
_entity_poly.type
_entity_poly.pdbx_seq_one_letter_code
_entity_poly.pdbx_strand_id
1 'polypeptide(L)'
;MPPGITVGAVTSAALRHALTDPGEPVLRFLPDHVNELLAALDAPPRLAAHLRAVHDVACQLAEALAQQCPQLAFDASAVLYGAATHDIGKTLHTDELSAPGSAHEPAGYQLLLQHGIDPALARFARTHAS
;
A
#
# COMPACT_ATOMS: atom_id res chain seq x y z
N MET A 1 -3.44 32.02 -27.18
CA MET A 1 -3.16 31.17 -26.01
C MET A 1 -3.71 29.79 -26.30
N PRO A 2 -2.89 28.77 -26.57
CA PRO A 2 -3.40 27.41 -26.77
C PRO A 2 -3.76 26.78 -25.41
N PRO A 3 -4.74 25.88 -25.35
CA PRO A 3 -5.04 25.13 -24.13
C PRO A 3 -3.96 24.06 -23.89
N GLY A 4 -3.42 24.03 -22.67
CA GLY A 4 -2.52 22.99 -22.21
C GLY A 4 -3.28 21.67 -22.07
N ILE A 5 -2.78 20.63 -22.73
CA ILE A 5 -3.29 19.27 -22.59
C ILE A 5 -2.91 18.77 -21.19
N THR A 6 -3.92 18.52 -20.35
CA THR A 6 -3.75 17.75 -19.12
C THR A 6 -3.55 16.28 -19.52
N VAL A 7 -2.30 15.84 -19.61
CA VAL A 7 -1.99 14.40 -19.73
C VAL A 7 -2.31 13.77 -18.37
N GLY A 8 -3.42 13.03 -18.30
CA GLY A 8 -3.63 12.10 -17.19
C GLY A 8 -2.49 11.08 -17.20
N ALA A 9 -1.80 10.93 -16.08
CA ALA A 9 -0.67 10.01 -15.95
C ALA A 9 -1.11 8.60 -16.38
N VAL A 10 -0.56 8.11 -17.49
CA VAL A 10 -0.79 6.74 -17.93
C VAL A 10 0.04 5.86 -17.00
N THR A 11 -0.62 5.16 -16.07
CA THR A 11 0.03 4.20 -15.18
C THR A 11 0.92 3.26 -15.98
N SER A 12 2.20 3.15 -15.59
CA SER A 12 3.16 2.33 -16.31
C SER A 12 2.69 0.88 -16.46
N ALA A 13 3.04 0.22 -17.57
CA ALA A 13 2.67 -1.17 -17.81
C ALA A 13 3.20 -2.10 -16.71
N ALA A 14 4.38 -1.78 -16.16
CA ALA A 14 4.99 -2.51 -15.06
C ALA A 14 4.21 -2.34 -13.75
N LEU A 15 3.75 -1.13 -13.44
CA LEU A 15 2.91 -0.89 -12.26
C LEU A 15 1.56 -1.60 -12.41
N ARG A 16 0.93 -1.52 -13.58
CA ARG A 16 -0.31 -2.25 -13.86
C ARG A 16 -0.13 -3.75 -13.62
N HIS A 17 0.94 -4.34 -14.16
CA HIS A 17 1.26 -5.75 -13.93
C HIS A 17 1.44 -6.05 -12.43
N ALA A 18 2.17 -5.22 -11.68
CA ALA A 18 2.34 -5.39 -10.24
C ALA A 18 1.03 -5.31 -9.44
N LEU A 19 0.04 -4.55 -9.91
CA LEU A 19 -1.28 -4.43 -9.27
C LEU A 19 -2.24 -5.56 -9.66
N THR A 20 -2.26 -5.97 -10.94
CA THR A 20 -3.33 -6.83 -11.48
C THR A 20 -2.91 -8.26 -11.80
N ASP A 21 -1.63 -8.56 -11.93
CA ASP A 21 -1.17 -9.90 -12.28
C ASP A 21 -1.11 -10.79 -11.03
N PRO A 22 -1.80 -11.92 -10.95
CA PRO A 22 -1.85 -12.73 -9.72
C PRO A 22 -0.47 -13.18 -9.20
N GLY A 23 0.55 -13.27 -10.06
CA GLY A 23 1.89 -13.75 -9.73
C GLY A 23 1.96 -15.26 -9.50
N GLU A 24 3.18 -15.75 -9.29
CA GLU A 24 3.45 -17.13 -8.87
C GLU A 24 4.36 -17.11 -7.62
N PRO A 25 3.89 -17.59 -6.45
CA PRO A 25 2.54 -18.09 -6.16
C PRO A 25 1.46 -17.00 -6.31
N VAL A 26 0.20 -17.42 -6.47
CA VAL A 26 -0.94 -16.49 -6.55
C VAL A 26 -1.09 -15.76 -5.23
N LEU A 27 -0.95 -14.43 -5.27
CA LEU A 27 -1.15 -13.55 -4.11
C LEU A 27 -2.54 -12.92 -4.14
N ARG A 28 -3.12 -12.69 -2.96
CA ARG A 28 -4.34 -11.87 -2.83
C ARG A 28 -4.09 -10.46 -3.37
N PHE A 29 -5.05 -9.95 -4.13
CA PHE A 29 -5.02 -8.57 -4.62
C PHE A 29 -5.18 -7.59 -3.46
N LEU A 30 -4.55 -6.42 -3.61
CA LEU A 30 -4.83 -5.28 -2.73
C LEU A 30 -6.29 -4.83 -2.91
N PRO A 31 -6.90 -4.19 -1.89
CA PRO A 31 -8.21 -3.56 -2.05
C PRO A 31 -8.23 -2.57 -3.21
N ASP A 32 -9.34 -2.50 -3.95
CA ASP A 32 -9.46 -1.69 -5.18
C ASP A 32 -9.06 -0.22 -4.95
N HIS A 33 -9.53 0.40 -3.87
CA HIS A 33 -9.19 1.79 -3.54
C HIS A 33 -7.69 2.00 -3.26
N VAL A 34 -6.96 0.97 -2.80
CA VAL A 34 -5.50 1.03 -2.64
C VAL A 34 -4.81 0.90 -4.00
N ASN A 35 -5.29 0.02 -4.88
CA ASN A 35 -4.78 -0.08 -6.26
C ASN A 35 -4.96 1.24 -7.02
N GLU A 36 -6.13 1.85 -6.91
CA GLU A 36 -6.44 3.16 -7.50
C GLU A 36 -5.52 4.26 -6.97
N LEU A 37 -5.28 4.28 -5.65
CA LEU A 37 -4.37 5.22 -5.03
C LEU A 37 -2.93 5.04 -5.53
N LEU A 38 -2.42 3.80 -5.55
CA LEU A 38 -1.07 3.51 -6.06
C LEU A 38 -0.93 3.85 -7.55
N ALA A 39 -1.97 3.63 -8.34
CA ALA A 39 -2.02 4.03 -9.74
C ALA A 39 -2.01 5.56 -9.92
N ALA A 40 -2.76 6.28 -9.10
CA ALA A 40 -2.82 7.74 -9.12
C ALA A 40 -1.49 8.39 -8.67
N LEU A 41 -0.75 7.72 -7.78
CA LEU A 41 0.57 8.15 -7.31
C LEU A 41 1.72 7.74 -8.25
N ASP A 42 1.44 7.04 -9.35
CA ASP A 42 2.44 6.39 -10.23
C ASP A 42 3.50 5.62 -9.42
N ALA A 43 3.02 4.83 -8.45
CA ALA A 43 3.88 4.13 -7.51
C ALA A 43 4.92 3.24 -8.22
N PRO A 44 6.15 3.12 -7.67
CA PRO A 44 7.13 2.21 -8.22
C PRO A 44 6.58 0.77 -8.27
N PRO A 45 6.71 0.03 -9.39
CA PRO A 45 6.16 -1.32 -9.51
C PRO A 45 6.62 -2.28 -8.41
N ARG A 46 7.87 -2.14 -7.97
CA ARG A 46 8.44 -2.93 -6.87
C ARG A 46 7.74 -2.65 -5.53
N LEU A 47 7.32 -1.40 -5.29
CA LEU A 47 6.55 -1.04 -4.10
C LEU A 47 5.18 -1.72 -4.13
N ALA A 48 4.47 -1.64 -5.25
CA ALA A 48 3.16 -2.28 -5.41
C ALA A 48 3.24 -3.81 -5.20
N ALA A 49 4.24 -4.46 -5.79
CA ALA A 49 4.48 -5.90 -5.61
C ALA A 49 4.77 -6.26 -4.14
N HIS A 50 5.59 -5.44 -3.45
CA HIS A 50 5.89 -5.61 -2.02
C HIS A 50 4.64 -5.48 -1.14
N LEU A 51 3.88 -4.40 -1.32
CA LEU A 51 2.64 -4.16 -0.56
C LEU A 51 1.66 -5.32 -0.73
N ARG A 52 1.54 -5.86 -1.94
CA ARG A 52 0.68 -7.03 -2.21
C ARG A 52 1.16 -8.29 -1.50
N ALA A 53 2.45 -8.59 -1.50
CA ALA A 53 3.00 -9.72 -0.78
C ALA A 53 2.74 -9.63 0.74
N VAL A 54 2.95 -8.44 1.32
CA VAL A 54 2.68 -8.22 2.76
C VAL A 54 1.19 -8.29 3.07
N HIS A 55 0.33 -7.73 2.21
CA HIS A 55 -1.12 -7.82 2.36
C HIS A 55 -1.62 -9.27 2.31
N ASP A 56 -1.11 -10.09 1.39
CA ASP A 56 -1.46 -11.50 1.30
C ASP A 56 -1.13 -12.25 2.61
N VAL A 57 0.09 -12.07 3.13
CA VAL A 57 0.50 -12.64 4.42
C VAL A 57 -0.37 -12.13 5.57
N ALA A 58 -0.70 -10.83 5.57
CA ALA A 58 -1.59 -10.26 6.59
C ALA A 58 -2.98 -10.91 6.56
N CYS A 59 -3.52 -11.20 5.37
CA CYS A 59 -4.78 -11.92 5.22
C CYS A 59 -4.68 -13.35 5.77
N GLN A 60 -3.61 -14.08 5.43
CA GLN A 60 -3.38 -15.44 5.93
C GLN A 60 -3.27 -15.47 7.45
N LEU A 61 -2.55 -14.52 8.04
CA LEU A 61 -2.39 -14.40 9.50
C LEU A 61 -3.72 -14.03 10.17
N ALA A 62 -4.47 -13.08 9.62
CA ALA A 62 -5.76 -12.68 10.18
C ALA A 62 -6.77 -13.84 10.19
N GLU A 63 -6.82 -14.63 9.11
CA GLU A 63 -7.65 -15.83 9.02
C GLU A 63 -7.21 -16.92 10.00
N ALA A 64 -5.89 -17.17 10.10
CA ALA A 64 -5.34 -18.15 11.04
C ALA A 64 -5.63 -17.76 12.49
N LEU A 65 -5.49 -16.48 12.85
CA LEU A 65 -5.81 -15.98 14.19
C LEU A 65 -7.30 -16.07 14.49
N ALA A 66 -8.17 -15.76 13.53
CA ALA A 66 -9.61 -15.91 13.70
C ALA A 66 -10.02 -17.37 13.99
N GLN A 67 -9.32 -18.34 13.40
CA GLN A 67 -9.57 -19.77 13.62
C GLN A 67 -8.95 -20.29 14.92
N GLN A 68 -7.70 -19.93 15.20
CA GLN A 68 -6.91 -20.51 16.30
C GLN A 68 -7.08 -19.75 17.63
N CYS A 69 -7.46 -18.48 17.57
CA CYS A 69 -7.58 -17.58 18.71
C CYS A 69 -8.88 -16.74 18.60
N PRO A 70 -10.08 -17.36 18.60
CA PRO A 70 -11.34 -16.64 18.38
C PRO A 70 -11.68 -15.59 19.44
N GLN A 71 -11.02 -15.61 20.59
CA GLN A 71 -11.17 -14.61 21.65
C GLN A 71 -10.22 -13.41 21.47
N LEU A 72 -9.25 -13.47 20.56
CA LEU A 72 -8.36 -12.36 20.26
C LEU A 72 -9.12 -11.30 19.47
N ALA A 73 -9.46 -10.20 20.14
CA ALA A 73 -10.12 -9.06 19.52
C ALA A 73 -9.08 -8.14 18.85
N PHE A 74 -9.18 -7.99 17.54
CA PHE A 74 -8.44 -6.98 16.77
C PHE A 74 -9.26 -6.54 15.56
N ASP A 75 -8.99 -5.34 15.07
CA ASP A 75 -9.61 -4.84 13.84
C ASP A 75 -8.86 -5.39 12.61
N ALA A 76 -9.35 -6.52 12.09
CA ALA A 76 -8.75 -7.16 10.93
C ALA A 76 -8.77 -6.24 9.70
N SER A 77 -9.85 -5.51 9.45
CA SER A 77 -9.94 -4.59 8.32
C SER A 77 -8.88 -3.49 8.38
N ALA A 78 -8.66 -2.91 9.58
CA ALA A 78 -7.59 -1.92 9.77
C ALA A 78 -6.19 -2.53 9.56
N VAL A 79 -5.94 -3.75 10.04
CA VAL A 79 -4.66 -4.45 9.83
C VAL A 79 -4.41 -4.70 8.34
N LEU A 80 -5.41 -5.18 7.61
CA LEU A 80 -5.28 -5.47 6.18
C LEU A 80 -5.04 -4.20 5.35
N TYR A 81 -5.71 -3.09 5.71
CA TYR A 81 -5.46 -1.78 5.11
C TYR A 81 -4.04 -1.28 5.44
N GLY A 82 -3.61 -1.41 6.69
CA GLY A 82 -2.27 -1.05 7.13
C GLY A 82 -1.20 -1.81 6.35
N ALA A 83 -1.34 -3.13 6.23
CA ALA A 83 -0.43 -3.96 5.44
C ALA A 83 -0.35 -3.50 3.97
N ALA A 84 -1.49 -3.19 3.37
CA ALA A 84 -1.61 -2.72 1.99
C ALA A 84 -1.02 -1.32 1.73
N THR A 85 -0.75 -0.53 2.78
CA THR A 85 -0.36 0.89 2.63
C THR A 85 0.87 1.30 3.45
N HIS A 86 1.43 0.43 4.29
CA HIS A 86 2.46 0.79 5.27
C HIS A 86 3.67 1.52 4.66
N ASP A 87 4.09 1.10 3.46
CA ASP A 87 5.25 1.64 2.76
C ASP A 87 4.88 2.71 1.71
N ILE A 88 3.66 3.24 1.70
CA ILE A 88 3.17 4.16 0.65
C ILE A 88 4.02 5.43 0.54
N GLY A 89 4.69 5.87 1.62
CA GLY A 89 5.62 7.00 1.57
C GLY A 89 6.84 6.78 0.66
N LYS A 90 7.15 5.53 0.29
CA LYS A 90 8.20 5.21 -0.70
C LYS A 90 7.81 5.59 -2.13
N THR A 91 6.57 6.04 -2.36
CA THR A 91 6.20 6.76 -3.59
C THR A 91 6.87 8.15 -3.66
N LEU A 92 7.11 8.78 -2.51
CA LEU A 92 7.78 10.08 -2.39
C LEU A 92 9.29 9.95 -2.11
N HIS A 93 9.68 8.87 -1.41
CA HIS A 93 11.07 8.57 -1.04
C HIS A 93 11.54 7.27 -1.70
N THR A 94 11.60 7.26 -3.03
CA THR A 94 11.87 6.05 -3.83
C THR A 94 13.24 5.41 -3.55
N ASP A 95 14.23 6.20 -3.12
CA ASP A 95 15.56 5.70 -2.78
C ASP A 95 15.52 4.70 -1.61
N GLU A 96 14.56 4.87 -0.69
CA GLU A 96 14.35 3.99 0.47
C GLU A 96 13.72 2.64 0.09
N LEU A 97 13.46 2.37 -1.20
CA LEU A 97 13.14 1.01 -1.68
C LEU A 97 14.36 0.07 -1.69
N SER A 98 15.56 0.64 -1.72
CA SER A 98 16.81 -0.14 -1.81
C SER A 98 17.89 0.33 -0.83
N ALA A 99 17.78 1.55 -0.29
CA ALA A 99 18.66 2.07 0.73
C ALA A 99 17.96 2.10 2.10
N PRO A 100 18.72 2.08 3.21
CA PRO A 100 18.19 2.37 4.53
C PRO A 100 17.58 3.78 4.59
N GLY A 101 16.52 3.95 5.38
CA GLY A 101 15.88 5.23 5.62
C GLY A 101 14.53 5.06 6.31
N SER A 102 14.00 6.16 6.85
CA SER A 102 12.70 6.21 7.51
C SER A 102 11.91 7.47 7.13
N ALA A 103 12.34 8.23 6.11
CA ALA A 103 11.62 9.42 5.68
C ALA A 103 10.25 9.07 5.08
N HIS A 104 10.11 7.87 4.50
CA HIS A 104 8.83 7.36 4.02
C HIS A 104 7.76 7.23 5.12
N GLU A 105 8.14 7.05 6.39
CA GLU A 105 7.17 6.85 7.48
C GLU A 105 6.30 8.10 7.74
N PRO A 106 6.86 9.27 8.10
CA PRO A 106 6.06 10.48 8.27
C PRO A 106 5.48 10.98 6.93
N ALA A 107 6.18 10.79 5.81
CA ALA A 107 5.70 11.21 4.50
C ALA A 107 4.47 10.42 4.06
N GLY A 108 4.48 9.09 4.23
CA GLY A 108 3.36 8.21 3.92
C GLY A 108 2.13 8.51 4.77
N TYR A 109 2.33 8.78 6.06
CA TYR A 109 1.23 9.23 6.93
C TYR A 109 0.59 10.53 6.43
N GLN A 110 1.39 11.56 6.13
CA GLN A 110 0.87 12.83 5.62
C GLN A 110 0.19 12.68 4.26
N LEU A 111 0.74 11.84 3.39
CA LEU A 111 0.16 11.54 2.08
C LEU A 111 -1.25 10.93 2.24
N LEU A 112 -1.41 9.91 3.09
CA LEU A 112 -2.71 9.29 3.33
C LEU A 112 -3.73 10.30 3.89
N LEU A 113 -3.33 11.18 4.81
CA LEU A 113 -4.20 12.24 5.33
C LEU A 113 -4.63 13.22 4.23
N GLN A 114 -3.73 13.61 3.33
CA GLN A 114 -4.07 14.48 2.20
C GLN A 114 -5.07 13.84 1.23
N HIS A 115 -5.08 12.51 1.15
CA HIS A 115 -6.07 11.72 0.41
C HIS A 115 -7.35 11.43 1.22
N GLY A 116 -7.52 12.05 2.39
CA GLY A 116 -8.75 11.94 3.20
C GLY A 116 -8.88 10.65 4.00
N ILE A 117 -7.79 9.88 4.13
CA ILE A 117 -7.78 8.66 4.93
C ILE A 117 -7.79 9.01 6.41
N ASP A 118 -8.59 8.27 7.18
CA ASP A 118 -8.71 8.46 8.62
C ASP A 118 -7.33 8.32 9.32
N PRO A 119 -6.96 9.21 10.26
CA PRO A 119 -5.68 9.16 10.96
C PRO A 119 -5.40 7.82 11.65
N ALA A 120 -6.44 7.12 12.13
CA ALA A 120 -6.30 5.81 12.73
C ALA A 120 -5.82 4.79 11.69
N LEU A 121 -6.28 4.84 10.44
CA LEU A 121 -5.77 3.97 9.37
C LEU A 121 -4.41 4.45 8.86
N ALA A 122 -4.25 5.76 8.66
CA ALA A 122 -3.01 6.35 8.16
C ALA A 122 -1.80 6.06 9.08
N ARG A 123 -2.02 5.89 10.39
CA ARG A 123 -0.95 5.64 11.37
C ARG A 123 -0.03 4.48 10.99
N PHE A 124 -0.56 3.45 10.32
CA PHE A 124 0.22 2.28 9.93
C PHE A 124 1.38 2.64 8.99
N ALA A 125 1.24 3.68 8.17
CA ALA A 125 2.36 4.16 7.36
C ALA A 125 3.54 4.68 8.19
N ARG A 126 3.28 5.15 9.42
CA ARG A 126 4.29 5.71 10.32
C ARG A 126 4.79 4.74 11.39
N THR A 127 4.00 3.75 11.78
CA THR A 127 4.27 2.92 12.98
C THR A 127 4.53 1.46 12.66
N HIS A 128 4.77 1.09 11.40
CA HIS A 128 4.94 -0.31 11.03
C HIS A 128 6.34 -0.86 11.40
N ALA A 129 7.33 0.01 11.54
CA ALA A 129 8.72 -0.36 11.82
C ALA A 129 9.10 -0.30 13.33
N SER A 130 8.20 0.19 14.21
CA SER A 130 8.47 0.39 15.65
C SER A 130 7.22 0.41 16.52
#